data_AF-A0AB39VGD5-F1
#
_entry.id   AF-A0AB39VGD5-F1
#
_cell.length_a   1.000
_cell.length_b   1.000
_cell.length_c   1.000
_cell.angle_alpha   90.00
_cell.angle_beta   90.00
_cell.angle_gamma   90.00
#
_symmetry.space_group_name_H-M   'P 1'
#
loop_
_entity.id
_entity.type
_entity.pdbx_description
1 polymer ?
#
loop_
_entity_poly.entity_id
_entity_poly.type
_entity_poly.pdbx_seq_one_letter_code
_entity_poly.pdbx_strand_id
1 'polypeptide(L)' 'MTFDFKKEEKQFYNSGKKPVIVEIPEMNFLSIRGKGNPNEENGEYKKALELIYAIAYTLK' A
#
# COMPACT_ATOMS: atom_id res chain seq x y z
N MET A 1 -1.46 19.10 10.21
CA MET A 1 -0.42 18.80 9.19
C MET A 1 -0.59 17.33 8.83
N THR A 2 -0.78 16.97 7.57
CA THR A 2 -1.01 15.57 7.18
C THR A 2 0.31 14.83 7.12
N PHE A 3 0.41 13.68 7.80
CA PHE A 3 1.60 12.83 7.74
C PHE A 3 1.75 12.22 6.34
N ASP A 4 2.91 12.40 5.70
CA ASP A 4 3.20 11.89 4.36
C ASP A 4 4.33 10.84 4.46
N PHE A 5 3.94 9.57 4.50
CA PHE A 5 4.86 8.44 4.61
C PHE A 5 5.98 8.45 3.56
N LYS A 6 5.74 8.97 2.35
CA LYS A 6 6.79 9.01 1.32
C LYS A 6 7.89 10.04 1.63
N LYS A 7 7.55 11.08 2.39
CA LYS A 7 8.50 12.12 2.81
C LYS A 7 9.16 11.75 4.12
N GLU A 8 8.37 11.36 5.11
CA GLU A 8 8.84 11.06 6.47
C GLU A 8 9.64 9.76 6.51
N GLU A 9 9.22 8.71 5.78
CA GLU A 9 9.85 7.39 5.76
C GLU A 9 10.52 7.08 4.41
N LYS A 10 11.24 8.06 3.87
CA LYS A 10 11.81 8.02 2.50
C LYS A 10 12.64 6.77 2.20
N GLN A 11 13.32 6.22 3.20
CA GLN A 11 14.12 5.00 3.10
C GLN A 11 13.32 3.77 2.62
N PHE A 12 12.03 3.69 2.93
CA PHE A 12 11.17 2.56 2.55
C PHE A 12 10.43 2.78 1.22
N TYR A 13 10.26 4.04 0.81
CA TYR A 13 9.51 4.41 -0.39
C TYR A 13 10.38 4.89 -1.56
N ASN A 14 11.68 5.10 -1.34
CA ASN A 14 12.63 5.48 -2.38
C ASN A 14 13.73 4.41 -2.51
N SER A 15 13.51 3.47 -3.43
CA SER A 15 14.52 2.53 -3.86
C SER A 15 15.56 3.24 -4.73
N GLY A 16 16.76 3.46 -4.17
CA GLY A 16 17.89 4.00 -4.91
C GLY A 16 18.37 3.07 -6.04
N LYS A 17 19.43 3.45 -6.75
CA LYS A 17 19.95 2.67 -7.91
C LYS A 17 20.70 1.39 -7.50
N LYS A 18 21.02 1.21 -6.22
CA LYS A 18 21.78 0.07 -5.70
C LYS A 18 20.92 -0.71 -4.71
N PRO A 19 20.98 -2.05 -4.72
CA PRO A 19 20.36 -2.87 -3.70
C PRO A 19 20.95 -2.54 -2.32
N VAL A 20 20.08 -2.49 -1.31
CA VAL A 20 20.44 -2.26 0.09
C VAL A 20 19.59 -3.15 0.99
N ILE A 21 20.13 -3.54 2.14
CA ILE A 21 19.37 -4.23 3.19
C ILE A 21 18.70 -3.16 4.05
N VAL A 22 17.40 -3.33 4.32
CA VAL A 22 16.60 -2.43 5.14
C VAL A 22 15.85 -3.24 6.19
N GLU A 23 15.73 -2.69 7.39
CA GLU A 23 14.90 -3.23 8.46
C GLU A 23 13.59 -2.44 8.52
N ILE A 24 12.46 -3.11 8.28
CA ILE A 24 11.14 -2.48 8.26
C ILE A 24 10.54 -2.60 9.67
N PRO A 25 10.19 -1.47 10.33
CA PRO A 25 9.53 -1.52 11.63
C PRO A 25 8.10 -2.05 11.51
N GLU A 26 7.47 -2.37 12.64
CA GLU A 26 6.05 -2.71 12.66
C GLU A 26 5.19 -1.54 12.17
N MET A 27 4.23 -1.83 11.29
CA MET A 27 3.37 -0.83 10.66
C MET A 27 1.93 -1.34 10.55
N ASN A 28 0.98 -0.40 10.59
CA ASN A 28 -0.44 -0.68 10.44
C ASN A 28 -0.83 -0.65 8.96
N PHE A 29 -1.49 -1.72 8.49
CA PHE A 29 -1.96 -1.82 7.11
C PHE A 29 -3.43 -2.22 7.05
N LEU A 30 -4.16 -1.63 6.11
CA LEU A 30 -5.41 -2.18 5.63
C LEU A 30 -5.09 -3.22 4.56
N SER A 31 -5.64 -4.42 4.70
CA SER A 31 -5.38 -5.52 3.76
C SER A 31 -6.64 -6.33 3.49
N ILE A 32 -6.76 -6.82 2.26
CA ILE A 32 -7.78 -7.77 1.84
C ILE A 32 -7.05 -8.99 1.28
N ARG A 33 -7.40 -10.18 1.76
CA ARG A 33 -6.88 -11.44 1.21
C ARG A 33 -7.71 -11.81 0.00
N GLY A 34 -7.05 -12.12 -1.11
CA GLY A 34 -7.69 -12.54 -2.35
C GLY A 34 -6.74 -13.39 -3.19
N LYS A 35 -7.27 -13.98 -4.25
CA LYS A 35 -6.51 -14.80 -5.20
C LYS A 35 -7.11 -14.61 -6.59
N GLY A 36 -6.28 -14.60 -7.63
CA GLY A 36 -6.77 -14.53 -9.01
C GLY A 36 -5.87 -13.69 -9.89
N ASN A 37 -6.37 -13.33 -11.07
CA ASN A 37 -5.68 -12.46 -12.00
C ASN A 37 -5.96 -10.98 -11.66
N PRO A 38 -4.95 -10.18 -11.28
CA PRO A 38 -5.15 -8.77 -10.95
C PRO A 38 -5.54 -7.91 -12.17
N ASN A 39 -5.31 -8.40 -13.38
CA ASN A 39 -5.62 -7.70 -14.63
C ASN A 39 -7.01 -8.05 -15.20
N GLU A 40 -7.79 -8.88 -14.52
CA GLU A 40 -9.14 -9.22 -14.96
C GLU A 40 -10.07 -8.01 -14.84
N GLU A 41 -10.73 -7.67 -15.95
CA GLU A 41 -11.70 -6.59 -15.97
C GLU A 41 -12.89 -6.93 -15.05
N ASN A 42 -13.15 -6.06 -14.07
CA ASN A 42 -14.15 -6.28 -13.00
C ASN A 42 -13.87 -7.49 -12.09
N GLY A 43 -12.63 -7.98 -12.08
CA GLY A 43 -12.16 -9.05 -11.20
C GLY A 43 -12.08 -8.63 -9.72
N GLU A 44 -11.82 -9.62 -8.86
CA GLU A 44 -11.80 -9.44 -7.40
C GLU A 44 -10.77 -8.40 -6.93
N TYR A 45 -9.62 -8.31 -7.60
CA TYR A 45 -8.57 -7.35 -7.25
C TYR A 45 -9.03 -5.90 -7.35
N LYS A 46 -9.74 -5.54 -8.45
CA LYS A 46 -10.25 -4.18 -8.65
C LYS A 46 -11.27 -3.81 -7.57
N LYS A 47 -12.20 -4.72 -7.26
CA LYS A 47 -13.19 -4.53 -6.19
C LYS A 47 -12.53 -4.39 -4.82
N ALA A 48 -11.50 -5.19 -4.54
CA ALA A 48 -10.74 -5.10 -3.29
C ALA A 48 -10.05 -3.74 -3.14
N LEU A 49 -9.44 -3.21 -4.22
CA LEU A 49 -8.86 -1.87 -4.21
C LEU A 49 -9.90 -0.79 -3.92
N GLU A 50 -11.04 -0.81 -4.61
CA GLU A 50 -12.14 0.15 -4.40
C GLU A 50 -12.59 0.17 -2.93
N LEU A 51 -12.73 -1.02 -2.32
CA LEU A 51 -13.10 -1.15 -0.91
C LEU A 51 -12.03 -0.60 0.04
N ILE A 52 -10.74 -0.93 -0.18
CA ILE A 52 -9.64 -0.42 0.65
C ILE A 52 -9.60 1.11 0.58
N TYR A 53 -9.74 1.70 -0.61
CA TYR A 53 -9.76 3.16 -0.77
C TYR A 53 -10.96 3.82 -0.09
N ALA A 54 -12.15 3.21 -0.17
CA ALA A 54 -13.35 3.73 0.50
C ALA A 54 -13.18 3.76 2.03
N ILE A 55 -12.62 2.68 2.60
CA ILE A 55 -12.35 2.61 4.05
C ILE A 55 -11.23 3.60 4.43
N ALA A 56 -10.14 3.64 3.68
CA ALA A 56 -9.01 4.53 3.96
C ALA A 56 -9.41 6.01 3.94
N TYR A 57 -10.29 6.42 3.03
CA TYR A 57 -10.81 7.79 2.97
C TYR A 57 -11.64 8.14 4.22
N THR A 58 -12.34 7.16 4.79
CA THR A 58 -13.14 7.35 6.02
C THR A 58 -12.25 7.48 7.27
N LEU A 59 -11.07 6.86 7.26
CA LEU A 59 -10.13 6.88 8.38
C LEU A 59 -9.16 8.08 8.35
N LYS A 60 -9.01 8.74 7.20
CA LYS A 60 -8.11 9.90 7.00
C LYS A 60 -8.66 11.16 7.66
#